data_AF-A0AAV6C8R8-F1
#
_entry.id   AF-A0AAV6C8R8-F1
#
_cell.length_a   1.000
_cell.length_b   1.000
_cell.length_c   1.000
_cell.angle_alpha   90.00
_cell.angle_beta   90.00
_cell.angle_gamma   90.00
#
_symmetry.space_group_name_H-M   'P 1'
#
loop_
_entity.id
_entity.type
_entity.pdbx_description
1 polymer ?
#
loop_
_entity_poly.entity_id
_entity_poly.type
_entity_poly.pdbx_seq_one_letter_code
_entity_poly.pdbx_strand_id
1 'polypeptide(L)'
;MNTLKLSHALAVVSGLLLLIGIARASTDEYAKKREAIHEACATQRDQQGLTDSGSLYAKYPTPEISLTHLTRIVPGATGDVAVPGRFAPGTQFLFDNDALQVIQQSLTPTGYHATVRAAPGTGPGLAVLHAFTPGSCAEAVAPAVYIGGKFAWEFTASNGWRITLHLTDEKYQPTQSEPPTPLYSVQFYRGAETQPFETRDLTLLLTSSGHNSYSGSLQESAPAGAQNPMVEIQQISKRLQDPNLSPAERAKLMTRISQLTQQMVQQQSAAQQQMQDPNYAKNMQEKRAEFGCEEIQFKTDGNSAEGSVTCGEKVGTLQFKGVMRYLGP
;
A
#
# COMPACT_ATOMS: atom_id res chain seq x y z
N MET A 1 -1.99 -51.71 37.48
CA MET A 1 -0.69 -51.23 36.95
C MET A 1 -0.98 -50.05 36.03
N ASN A 2 -0.29 -48.95 36.30
CA ASN A 2 -0.77 -47.58 36.09
C ASN A 2 -0.70 -47.09 34.63
N THR A 3 -1.69 -46.26 34.33
CA THR A 3 -1.94 -45.44 33.15
C THR A 3 -0.79 -44.46 32.83
N LEU A 4 -0.32 -44.47 31.57
CA LEU A 4 0.53 -43.45 30.97
C LEU A 4 -0.26 -42.13 30.87
N LYS A 5 0.16 -41.09 31.60
CA LYS A 5 -0.36 -39.73 31.44
C LYS A 5 0.47 -38.98 30.40
N LEU A 6 -0.17 -38.59 29.30
CA LEU A 6 0.35 -37.65 28.31
C LEU A 6 0.36 -36.24 28.92
N SER A 7 1.53 -35.77 29.35
CA SER A 7 1.74 -34.40 29.80
C SER A 7 1.87 -33.47 28.59
N HIS A 8 0.83 -32.69 28.32
CA HIS A 8 0.89 -31.53 27.43
C HIS A 8 1.74 -30.45 28.11
N ALA A 9 3.00 -30.33 27.69
CA ALA A 9 3.87 -29.23 28.09
C ALA A 9 3.48 -28.01 27.24
N LEU A 10 2.66 -27.12 27.82
CA LEU A 10 2.49 -25.76 27.32
C LEU A 10 3.81 -25.02 27.56
N ALA A 11 4.67 -24.94 26.54
CA ALA A 11 5.88 -24.12 26.59
C ALA A 11 5.47 -22.65 26.48
N VAL A 12 5.26 -21.99 27.62
CA VAL A 12 5.15 -20.53 27.70
C VAL A 12 6.57 -19.99 27.48
N VAL A 13 6.87 -19.64 26.24
CA VAL A 13 8.11 -18.93 25.89
C VAL A 13 7.95 -17.49 26.35
N SER A 14 8.50 -17.18 27.53
CA SER A 14 8.65 -15.80 28.01
C SER A 14 9.69 -15.07 27.16
N GLY A 15 9.25 -14.48 26.06
CA GLY A 15 10.04 -13.57 25.25
C GLY A 15 10.35 -12.30 26.04
N LEU A 16 11.61 -11.85 25.99
CA LEU A 16 12.09 -10.62 26.60
C LEU A 16 11.27 -9.43 26.05
N LEU A 17 10.39 -8.86 26.87
CA LEU A 17 9.59 -7.68 26.55
C LEU A 17 10.47 -6.42 26.66
N LEU A 18 11.07 -6.01 25.55
CA LEU A 18 11.64 -4.67 25.39
C LEU A 18 10.51 -3.67 25.17
N LEU A 19 9.99 -3.11 26.27
CA LEU A 19 9.13 -1.93 26.27
C LEU A 19 10.00 -0.70 26.03
N ILE A 20 10.25 -0.37 24.75
CA ILE A 20 10.86 0.90 24.37
C ILE A 20 9.74 1.93 24.20
N GLY A 21 9.89 3.05 24.94
CA GLY A 21 8.97 4.18 24.91
C GLY A 21 8.91 4.86 23.55
N ILE A 22 7.85 5.65 23.35
CA ILE A 22 7.52 6.36 22.11
C ILE A 22 8.64 7.35 21.75
N ALA A 23 9.67 6.88 21.06
CA ALA A 23 10.55 7.71 20.26
C ALA A 23 10.00 7.69 18.83
N ARG A 24 10.05 8.85 18.15
CA ARG A 24 9.72 8.93 16.73
C ARG A 24 10.53 7.86 15.99
N ALA A 25 9.82 6.96 15.32
CA ALA A 25 10.36 5.93 14.45
C ALA A 25 11.33 6.55 13.43
N SER A 26 12.63 6.47 13.69
CA SER A 26 13.61 6.71 12.64
C SER A 26 13.59 5.50 11.73
N THR A 27 13.77 5.71 10.43
CA THR A 27 13.90 4.66 9.39
C THR A 27 15.05 3.67 9.64
N ASP A 28 15.72 3.76 10.79
CA ASP A 28 16.85 2.92 11.18
C ASP A 28 16.44 1.84 12.19
N GLU A 29 15.25 1.90 12.79
CA GLU A 29 14.91 0.94 13.85
C GLU A 29 14.74 -0.47 13.28
N TYR A 30 14.03 -0.62 12.17
CA TYR A 30 13.93 -1.87 11.43
C TYR A 30 15.32 -2.37 11.00
N ALA A 31 16.14 -1.50 10.41
CA ALA A 31 17.49 -1.86 9.95
C ALA A 31 18.36 -2.36 11.11
N LYS A 32 18.37 -1.66 12.25
CA LYS A 32 19.10 -2.05 13.47
C LYS A 32 18.59 -3.37 14.04
N LYS A 33 17.27 -3.57 14.12
CA LYS A 33 16.68 -4.83 14.57
C LYS A 33 17.08 -5.98 13.65
N ARG A 34 17.00 -5.78 12.34
CA ARG A 34 17.40 -6.79 11.35
C ARG A 34 18.88 -7.15 11.48
N GLU A 35 19.75 -6.16 11.59
CA GLU A 35 21.19 -6.38 11.80
C GLU A 35 21.46 -7.20 13.07
N ALA A 36 20.80 -6.86 14.19
CA ALA A 36 20.91 -7.61 15.44
C ALA A 36 20.43 -9.07 15.31
N ILE A 37 19.39 -9.34 14.51
CA ILE A 37 18.95 -10.71 14.20
C ILE A 37 20.05 -11.47 13.44
N HIS A 38 20.65 -10.85 12.42
CA HIS A 38 21.72 -11.46 11.64
C HIS A 38 22.96 -11.77 12.51
N GLU A 39 23.34 -10.85 13.39
CA GLU A 39 24.44 -11.08 14.33
C GLU A 39 24.12 -12.23 15.30
N ALA A 40 22.89 -12.29 15.82
CA ALA A 40 22.45 -13.38 16.69
C ALA A 40 22.48 -14.74 15.97
N CYS A 41 22.05 -14.81 14.71
CA CYS A 41 22.18 -16.03 13.90
C CYS A 41 23.64 -16.45 13.73
N ALA A 42 24.52 -15.52 13.35
CA ALA A 42 25.93 -15.80 13.15
C ALA A 42 26.57 -16.33 14.44
N THR A 43 26.31 -15.66 15.57
CA THR A 43 26.77 -16.08 16.89
C THR A 43 26.29 -17.49 17.22
N GLN A 44 25.01 -17.80 16.98
CA GLN A 44 24.46 -19.13 17.26
C GLN A 44 25.06 -20.22 16.34
N ARG A 45 25.31 -19.91 15.07
CA ARG A 45 25.97 -20.82 14.14
C ARG A 45 27.37 -21.16 14.63
N ASP A 46 28.13 -20.15 15.05
CA ASP A 46 29.51 -20.30 15.52
C ASP A 46 29.58 -21.09 16.82
N GLN A 47 28.70 -20.80 17.78
CA GLN A 47 28.57 -21.55 19.04
C GLN A 47 28.29 -23.05 18.83
N GLN A 48 27.68 -23.41 17.70
CA GLN A 48 27.31 -24.78 17.39
C GLN A 48 28.28 -25.46 16.42
N GLY A 49 29.32 -24.76 15.97
CA GLY A 49 30.31 -25.29 15.04
C GLY A 49 29.72 -25.71 13.69
N LEU A 50 28.60 -25.12 13.27
CA LEU A 50 27.92 -25.47 12.03
C LEU A 50 28.52 -24.69 10.85
N THR A 51 29.57 -25.24 10.26
CA THR A 51 30.29 -24.60 9.13
C THR A 51 29.82 -25.10 7.75
N ASP A 52 29.21 -26.27 7.70
CA ASP A 52 28.61 -26.86 6.50
C ASP A 52 27.18 -26.37 6.30
N SER A 53 26.86 -25.88 5.09
CA SER A 53 25.53 -25.39 4.75
C SER A 53 24.47 -26.50 4.78
N GLY A 54 24.80 -27.73 4.38
CA GLY A 54 23.85 -28.84 4.38
C GLY A 54 23.33 -29.14 5.79
N SER A 55 24.25 -29.33 6.74
CA SER A 55 23.97 -29.57 8.15
C SER A 55 23.30 -28.36 8.81
N LEU A 56 23.68 -27.15 8.42
CA LEU A 56 23.07 -25.92 8.90
C LEU A 56 21.59 -25.84 8.55
N TYR A 57 21.22 -26.03 7.29
CA TYR A 57 19.83 -25.97 6.84
C TYR A 57 19.01 -27.22 7.19
N ALA A 58 19.66 -28.38 7.39
CA ALA A 58 18.98 -29.56 7.93
C ALA A 58 18.53 -29.34 9.39
N LYS A 59 19.35 -28.63 10.19
CA LYS A 59 19.00 -28.27 11.57
C LYS A 59 18.11 -27.04 11.67
N TYR A 60 18.35 -26.06 10.80
CA TYR A 60 17.71 -24.76 10.77
C TYR A 60 17.14 -24.48 9.37
N PRO A 61 16.03 -25.15 9.02
CA PRO A 61 15.43 -25.00 7.69
C PRO A 61 14.88 -23.58 7.49
N THR A 62 14.71 -23.20 6.22
CA THR A 62 14.00 -21.97 5.86
C THR A 62 12.56 -22.03 6.40
N PRO A 63 12.04 -20.96 7.02
CA PRO A 63 10.66 -20.93 7.46
C PRO A 63 9.70 -21.14 6.28
N GLU A 64 8.56 -21.78 6.53
CA GLU A 64 7.51 -21.93 5.53
C GLU A 64 6.34 -21.03 5.92
N ILE A 65 6.05 -20.00 5.12
CA ILE A 65 4.85 -19.18 5.29
C ILE A 65 3.77 -19.68 4.33
N SER A 66 2.60 -20.01 4.84
CA SER A 66 1.42 -20.35 4.05
C SER A 66 0.70 -19.09 3.57
N LEU A 67 -0.33 -19.24 2.72
CA LEU A 67 -1.11 -18.09 2.24
C LEU A 67 -1.61 -17.23 3.42
N THR A 68 -1.18 -15.97 3.46
CA THR A 68 -1.54 -15.02 4.50
C THR A 68 -2.72 -14.15 4.06
N HIS A 69 -3.35 -13.50 5.04
CA HIS A 69 -4.31 -12.43 4.79
C HIS A 69 -3.72 -11.12 5.29
N LEU A 70 -3.83 -10.09 4.47
CA LEU A 70 -3.43 -8.74 4.83
C LEU A 70 -4.37 -8.20 5.92
N THR A 71 -3.82 -7.92 7.09
CA THR A 71 -4.58 -7.30 8.19
C THR A 71 -4.63 -5.79 7.95
N ARG A 72 -5.84 -5.26 7.75
CA ARG A 72 -6.04 -3.81 7.63
C ARG A 72 -6.13 -3.20 9.02
N ILE A 73 -5.31 -2.19 9.29
CA ILE A 73 -5.40 -1.34 10.48
C ILE A 73 -5.42 0.13 10.08
N VAL A 74 -6.01 0.97 10.93
CA VAL A 74 -6.02 2.42 10.74
C VAL A 74 -4.98 3.10 11.65
N PRO A 75 -4.49 4.31 11.33
CA PRO A 75 -3.54 5.03 12.18
C PRO A 75 -4.02 5.12 13.65
N GLY A 76 -3.12 4.81 14.60
CA GLY A 76 -3.40 4.84 16.04
C GLY A 76 -4.12 3.61 16.62
N ALA A 77 -4.68 2.74 15.77
CA ALA A 77 -5.43 1.56 16.17
C ALA A 77 -4.54 0.30 16.29
N THR A 78 -5.10 -0.72 16.94
CA THR A 78 -4.52 -2.07 17.04
C THR A 78 -5.21 -3.03 16.08
N GLY A 79 -4.50 -4.06 15.64
CA GLY A 79 -5.06 -5.18 14.89
C GLY A 79 -4.31 -6.48 15.15
N ASP A 80 -4.99 -7.59 14.95
CA ASP A 80 -4.44 -8.93 15.13
C ASP A 80 -3.99 -9.51 13.79
N VAL A 81 -2.74 -9.94 13.76
CA VAL A 81 -2.06 -10.57 12.63
C VAL A 81 -1.93 -12.05 12.94
N ALA A 82 -2.35 -12.88 12.00
CA ALA A 82 -2.15 -14.33 12.04
C ALA A 82 -1.45 -14.78 10.75
N VAL A 83 -0.26 -15.35 10.89
CA VAL A 83 0.54 -15.86 9.78
C VAL A 83 0.68 -17.38 9.94
N PRO A 84 -0.08 -18.17 9.17
CA PRO A 84 0.05 -19.63 9.19
C PRO A 84 1.38 -20.05 8.56
N GLY A 85 2.01 -21.07 9.13
CA GLY A 85 3.31 -21.51 8.64
C GLY A 85 3.96 -22.59 9.50
N ARG A 86 5.19 -22.95 9.14
CA ARG A 86 6.06 -23.82 9.93
C ARG A 86 7.32 -23.05 10.29
N PHE A 87 7.55 -22.95 11.59
CA PHE A 87 8.61 -22.14 12.15
C PHE A 87 9.41 -23.00 13.12
N ALA A 88 10.74 -22.98 12.99
CA ALA A 88 11.60 -23.65 13.95
C ALA A 88 11.50 -22.94 15.32
N PRO A 89 11.69 -23.67 16.44
CA PRO A 89 11.81 -23.03 17.74
C PRO A 89 12.92 -21.96 17.73
N GLY A 90 12.60 -20.76 18.21
CA GLY A 90 13.53 -19.62 18.22
C GLY A 90 13.53 -18.78 16.94
N THR A 91 12.65 -19.05 15.97
CA THR A 91 12.43 -18.13 14.83
C THR A 91 12.12 -16.73 15.34
N GLN A 92 12.82 -15.73 14.80
CA GLN A 92 12.59 -14.33 15.10
C GLN A 92 11.70 -13.71 14.03
N PHE A 93 10.79 -12.83 14.47
CA PHE A 93 9.81 -12.17 13.62
C PHE A 93 10.02 -10.66 13.65
N LEU A 94 9.97 -10.02 12.48
CA LEU A 94 10.18 -8.59 12.34
C LEU A 94 9.25 -8.03 11.26
N PHE A 95 8.52 -6.96 11.57
CA PHE A 95 7.78 -6.20 10.57
C PHE A 95 8.71 -5.14 9.95
N ASP A 96 8.75 -5.02 8.63
CA ASP A 96 9.45 -3.94 7.92
C ASP A 96 8.61 -2.65 7.90
N ASN A 97 8.20 -2.17 9.06
CA ASN A 97 7.55 -0.87 9.15
C ASN A 97 7.68 -0.32 10.57
N ASP A 98 8.51 0.71 10.73
CA ASP A 98 8.77 1.30 12.05
C ASP A 98 7.56 2.05 12.63
N ALA A 99 6.52 2.31 11.83
CA ALA A 99 5.25 2.81 12.33
C ALA A 99 4.41 1.71 13.03
N LEU A 100 4.84 0.44 12.99
CA LEU A 100 4.18 -0.66 13.68
C LEU A 100 4.90 -1.03 14.97
N GLN A 101 4.13 -1.09 16.05
CA GLN A 101 4.57 -1.65 17.31
C GLN A 101 3.92 -3.02 17.54
N VAL A 102 4.73 -4.05 17.79
CA VAL A 102 4.24 -5.35 18.27
C VAL A 102 3.92 -5.22 19.76
N ILE A 103 2.64 -5.36 20.12
CA ILE A 103 2.15 -5.26 21.50
C ILE A 103 2.27 -6.61 22.20
N GLN A 104 1.85 -7.66 21.51
CA GLN A 104 1.88 -9.03 21.98
C GLN A 104 2.18 -9.94 20.79
N GLN A 105 2.90 -11.02 21.03
CA GLN A 105 3.12 -12.05 20.03
C GLN A 105 3.19 -13.44 20.67
N SER A 106 2.84 -14.45 19.88
CA SER A 106 2.96 -15.85 20.25
C SER A 106 3.33 -16.68 19.03
N LEU A 107 4.20 -17.66 19.24
CA LEU A 107 4.58 -18.64 18.23
C LEU A 107 3.95 -19.99 18.58
N THR A 108 3.33 -20.61 17.60
CA THR A 108 2.84 -21.98 17.66
C THR A 108 3.55 -22.82 16.60
N PRO A 109 3.53 -24.17 16.69
CA PRO A 109 4.11 -25.02 15.65
C PRO A 109 3.54 -24.81 14.25
N THR A 110 2.34 -24.23 14.14
CA THR A 110 1.59 -24.06 12.89
C THR A 110 1.38 -22.60 12.49
N GLY A 111 1.93 -21.64 13.23
CA GLY A 111 1.60 -20.24 12.99
C GLY A 111 2.22 -19.25 13.97
N TYR A 112 2.38 -18.03 13.48
CA TYR A 112 2.72 -16.85 14.25
C TYR A 112 1.48 -15.99 14.44
N HIS A 113 1.26 -15.49 15.66
CA HIS A 113 0.20 -14.54 15.97
C HIS A 113 0.80 -13.32 16.65
N ALA A 114 0.36 -12.13 16.26
CA ALA A 114 0.76 -10.89 16.88
C ALA A 114 -0.38 -9.87 16.92
N THR A 115 -0.51 -9.16 18.03
CA THR A 115 -1.29 -7.93 18.10
C THR A 115 -0.34 -6.77 17.83
N VAL A 116 -0.60 -6.03 16.76
CA VAL A 116 0.21 -4.87 16.36
C VAL A 116 -0.57 -3.57 16.53
N ARG A 117 0.13 -2.46 16.68
CA ARG A 117 -0.44 -1.11 16.73
C ARG A 117 0.23 -0.22 15.71
N ALA A 118 -0.58 0.48 14.90
CA ALA A 118 -0.07 1.56 14.05
C ALA A 118 0.13 2.83 14.86
N ALA A 119 1.26 3.51 14.66
CA ALA A 119 1.53 4.81 15.23
C ALA A 119 0.44 5.83 14.81
N PRO A 120 -0.02 6.72 15.70
CA PRO A 120 -0.92 7.80 15.31
C PRO A 120 -0.21 8.74 14.31
N GLY A 121 -0.96 9.25 13.34
CA GLY A 121 -0.42 10.18 12.32
C GLY A 121 0.52 9.53 11.30
N THR A 122 0.65 8.21 11.27
CA THR A 122 1.29 7.50 10.15
C THR A 122 0.41 7.56 8.92
N GLY A 123 1.03 7.63 7.75
CA GLY A 123 0.34 7.56 6.48
C GLY A 123 -0.02 6.14 6.06
N PRO A 124 -0.59 5.98 4.84
CA PRO A 124 -0.84 4.65 4.30
C PRO A 124 0.48 3.89 4.14
N GLY A 125 0.51 2.61 4.49
CA GLY A 125 1.77 1.87 4.48
C GLY A 125 1.55 0.37 4.47
N LEU A 126 2.49 -0.35 3.87
CA LEU A 126 2.55 -1.81 3.92
C LEU A 126 3.58 -2.22 4.98
N ALA A 127 3.32 -3.32 5.67
CA ALA A 127 4.32 -4.03 6.44
C ALA A 127 4.30 -5.52 6.07
N VAL A 128 5.46 -5.97 5.62
CA VAL A 128 5.88 -7.34 5.40
C VAL A 128 6.41 -7.89 6.72
N LEU A 129 5.94 -9.09 7.07
CA LEU A 129 6.51 -9.87 8.14
C LEU A 129 7.69 -10.67 7.60
N HIS A 130 8.84 -10.51 8.24
CA HIS A 130 10.03 -11.31 8.05
C HIS A 130 10.12 -12.36 9.16
N ALA A 131 10.37 -13.61 8.79
CA ALA A 131 10.65 -14.71 9.69
C ALA A 131 12.08 -15.20 9.46
N PHE A 132 12.91 -15.20 10.51
CA PHE A 132 14.31 -15.61 10.46
C PHE A 132 14.53 -16.87 11.29
N THR A 133 14.98 -17.95 10.66
CA THR A 133 15.36 -19.16 11.40
C THR A 133 16.68 -18.92 12.15
N PRO A 134 16.77 -19.29 13.44
CA PRO A 134 17.99 -19.11 14.22
C PRO A 134 19.17 -19.90 13.62
N GLY A 135 20.39 -19.40 13.77
CA GLY A 135 21.60 -20.04 13.26
C GLY A 135 21.80 -19.89 11.75
N SER A 136 20.88 -20.38 10.92
CA SER A 136 21.00 -20.25 9.46
C SER A 136 20.70 -18.85 8.95
N CYS A 137 19.87 -18.10 9.67
CA CYS A 137 19.28 -16.85 9.21
C CYS A 137 18.53 -16.97 7.89
N ALA A 138 18.09 -18.19 7.57
CA ALA A 138 17.19 -18.44 6.46
C ALA A 138 15.90 -17.64 6.68
N GLU A 139 15.44 -16.98 5.62
CA GLU A 139 14.40 -15.97 5.70
C GLU A 139 13.18 -16.38 4.85
N ALA A 140 12.00 -16.14 5.39
CA ALA A 140 10.76 -16.11 4.64
C ALA A 140 10.03 -14.80 4.92
N VAL A 141 9.34 -14.28 3.91
CA VAL A 141 8.64 -13.00 3.98
C VAL A 141 7.20 -13.12 3.50
N ALA A 142 6.28 -12.36 4.09
CA ALA A 142 4.91 -12.25 3.60
C ALA A 142 4.30 -10.89 3.96
N PRO A 143 3.54 -10.25 3.05
CA PRO A 143 2.69 -9.12 3.43
C PRO A 143 1.74 -9.52 4.56
N ALA A 144 1.71 -8.71 5.62
CA ALA A 144 0.99 -9.07 6.83
C ALA A 144 0.06 -7.95 7.31
N VAL A 145 0.47 -6.69 7.17
CA VAL A 145 -0.30 -5.54 7.64
C VAL A 145 -0.37 -4.46 6.56
N TYR A 146 -1.55 -3.88 6.40
CA TYR A 146 -1.73 -2.65 5.66
C TYR A 146 -2.31 -1.58 6.58
N ILE A 147 -1.57 -0.51 6.76
CA ILE A 147 -2.04 0.71 7.40
C ILE A 147 -2.81 1.49 6.35
N GLY A 148 -4.12 1.58 6.50
CA GLY A 148 -5.03 2.12 5.50
C GLY A 148 -6.06 3.08 6.05
N GLY A 149 -6.80 3.70 5.15
CA GLY A 149 -7.81 4.71 5.48
C GLY A 149 -7.96 5.76 4.39
N LYS A 150 -8.85 6.72 4.64
CA LYS A 150 -9.03 7.90 3.81
C LYS A 150 -8.00 8.94 4.23
N PHE A 151 -7.11 9.31 3.30
CA PHE A 151 -6.13 10.37 3.51
C PHE A 151 -6.37 11.49 2.52
N ALA A 152 -6.18 12.73 2.98
CA ALA A 152 -6.08 13.89 2.11
C ALA A 152 -4.70 14.51 2.26
N TRP A 153 -4.18 14.98 1.13
CA TRP A 153 -2.87 15.62 1.06
C TRP A 153 -3.04 17.03 0.53
N GLU A 154 -2.40 17.99 1.17
CA GLU A 154 -2.39 19.39 0.76
C GLU A 154 -0.94 19.87 0.71
N PHE A 155 -0.47 20.23 -0.48
CA PHE A 155 0.88 20.72 -0.71
C PHE A 155 0.89 22.15 -1.25
N THR A 156 1.97 22.87 -0.95
CA THR A 156 2.34 24.12 -1.58
C THR A 156 3.68 23.93 -2.30
N ALA A 157 3.67 24.11 -3.61
CA ALA A 157 4.85 23.99 -4.47
C ALA A 157 5.68 25.28 -4.49
N SER A 158 6.94 25.16 -4.89
CA SER A 158 7.93 26.24 -4.92
C SER A 158 7.57 27.41 -5.84
N ASN A 159 6.70 27.17 -6.83
CA ASN A 159 6.14 28.21 -7.72
C ASN A 159 4.83 28.81 -7.21
N GLY A 160 4.40 28.49 -5.98
CA GLY A 160 3.17 28.98 -5.37
C GLY A 160 1.91 28.21 -5.78
N TRP A 161 2.02 27.11 -6.52
CA TRP A 161 0.87 26.24 -6.76
C TRP A 161 0.44 25.52 -5.50
N ARG A 162 -0.87 25.38 -5.34
CA ARG A 162 -1.45 24.48 -4.34
C ARG A 162 -1.82 23.18 -5.04
N ILE A 163 -1.44 22.06 -4.45
CA ILE A 163 -1.69 20.71 -4.97
C ILE A 163 -2.48 19.95 -3.92
N THR A 164 -3.64 19.39 -4.27
CA THR A 164 -4.42 18.56 -3.35
C THR A 164 -4.62 17.16 -3.92
N LEU A 165 -4.53 16.14 -3.07
CA LEU A 165 -4.79 14.75 -3.45
C LEU A 165 -5.98 14.25 -2.65
N HIS A 166 -7.00 13.77 -3.35
CA HIS A 166 -8.22 13.21 -2.77
C HIS A 166 -8.40 11.77 -3.22
N LEU A 167 -8.57 10.84 -2.28
CA LEU A 167 -8.84 9.44 -2.60
C LEU A 167 -10.16 9.33 -3.39
N THR A 168 -10.13 8.69 -4.57
CA THR A 168 -11.31 8.51 -5.44
C THR A 168 -11.92 7.12 -5.33
N ASP A 169 -11.13 6.12 -4.93
CA ASP A 169 -11.63 4.76 -4.68
C ASP A 169 -11.90 4.54 -3.19
N GLU A 170 -13.14 4.82 -2.77
CA GLU A 170 -13.59 4.56 -1.40
C GLU A 170 -13.94 3.08 -1.12
N LYS A 171 -13.99 2.22 -2.14
CA LYS A 171 -14.44 0.82 -1.99
C LYS A 171 -13.28 -0.15 -1.72
N TYR A 172 -12.13 0.37 -1.33
CA TYR A 172 -10.93 -0.43 -1.21
C TYR A 172 -10.97 -1.35 0.03
N GLN A 173 -11.50 -2.56 -0.15
CA GLN A 173 -11.22 -3.70 0.73
C GLN A 173 -9.99 -4.41 0.15
N PRO A 174 -8.89 -4.55 0.91
CA PRO A 174 -7.75 -5.34 0.44
C PRO A 174 -8.25 -6.74 0.09
N THR A 175 -8.04 -7.17 -1.15
CA THR A 175 -8.15 -8.59 -1.49
C THR A 175 -7.04 -9.34 -0.75
N GLN A 176 -7.28 -10.60 -0.42
CA GLN A 176 -6.50 -11.34 0.58
C GLN A 176 -4.98 -11.40 0.35
N SER A 177 -4.48 -11.12 -0.87
CA SER A 177 -3.08 -11.36 -1.26
C SER A 177 -2.36 -10.16 -1.91
N GLU A 178 -3.04 -9.07 -2.25
CA GLU A 178 -2.42 -7.95 -2.97
C GLU A 178 -2.50 -6.64 -2.18
N PRO A 179 -1.39 -5.88 -2.11
CA PRO A 179 -1.41 -4.61 -1.44
C PRO A 179 -2.27 -3.59 -2.23
N PRO A 180 -3.07 -2.76 -1.55
CA PRO A 180 -2.94 -1.33 -1.66
C PRO A 180 -2.56 -0.65 -2.97
N THR A 181 -3.46 -0.42 -3.95
CA THR A 181 -3.18 0.57 -5.02
C THR A 181 -4.18 1.73 -4.98
N PRO A 182 -4.14 2.58 -3.94
CA PRO A 182 -5.13 3.64 -3.78
C PRO A 182 -5.02 4.67 -4.91
N LEU A 183 -6.16 4.96 -5.53
CA LEU A 183 -6.30 5.95 -6.59
C LEU A 183 -6.69 7.31 -6.01
N TYR A 184 -5.98 8.35 -6.42
CA TYR A 184 -6.20 9.73 -6.02
C TYR A 184 -6.50 10.62 -7.22
N SER A 185 -7.41 11.58 -7.04
CA SER A 185 -7.54 12.75 -7.89
C SER A 185 -6.59 13.83 -7.35
N VAL A 186 -5.67 14.27 -8.21
CA VAL A 186 -4.67 15.29 -7.95
C VAL A 186 -5.12 16.58 -8.62
N GLN A 187 -5.34 17.62 -7.83
CA GLN A 187 -5.86 18.90 -8.30
C GLN A 187 -4.82 20.00 -8.11
N PHE A 188 -4.56 20.76 -9.18
CA PHE A 188 -3.58 21.84 -9.21
C PHE A 188 -4.28 23.20 -9.27
N TYR A 189 -3.89 24.12 -8.39
CA TYR A 189 -4.45 25.46 -8.29
C TYR A 189 -3.35 26.52 -8.39
N ARG A 190 -3.64 27.67 -9.01
CA ARG A 190 -2.71 28.81 -8.99
C ARG A 190 -2.99 29.67 -7.76
N GLY A 191 -2.04 29.72 -6.83
CA GLY A 191 -2.17 30.55 -5.62
C GLY A 191 -3.46 30.29 -4.85
N ALA A 192 -4.28 31.33 -4.67
CA ALA A 192 -5.53 31.31 -3.91
C ALA A 192 -6.78 30.98 -4.75
N GLU A 193 -6.62 30.51 -5.99
CA GLU A 193 -7.76 30.10 -6.82
C GLU A 193 -8.55 28.95 -6.18
N THR A 194 -9.87 29.00 -6.36
CA THR A 194 -10.81 28.01 -5.81
C THR A 194 -11.12 26.86 -6.76
N GLN A 195 -10.88 27.06 -8.06
CA GLN A 195 -11.05 26.03 -9.09
C GLN A 195 -9.68 25.51 -9.53
N PRO A 196 -9.52 24.19 -9.70
CA PRO A 196 -8.28 23.65 -10.20
C PRO A 196 -8.13 24.00 -11.68
N PHE A 197 -6.94 24.43 -12.09
CA PHE A 197 -6.64 24.66 -13.50
C PHE A 197 -6.27 23.35 -14.22
N GLU A 198 -5.91 22.31 -13.47
CA GLU A 198 -5.61 20.97 -14.00
C GLU A 198 -5.97 19.90 -12.96
N THR A 199 -6.44 18.75 -13.43
CA THR A 199 -6.74 17.58 -12.59
C THR A 199 -6.15 16.32 -13.21
N ARG A 200 -5.46 15.51 -12.41
CA ARG A 200 -4.80 14.26 -12.79
C ARG A 200 -5.24 13.11 -11.92
N ASP A 201 -5.15 11.90 -12.44
CA ASP A 201 -5.30 10.68 -11.65
C ASP A 201 -3.91 10.18 -11.22
N LEU A 202 -3.81 9.67 -10.00
CA LEU A 202 -2.58 9.16 -9.41
C LEU A 202 -2.85 7.84 -8.70
N THR A 203 -2.23 6.76 -9.16
CA THR A 203 -2.09 5.55 -8.36
C THR A 203 -0.91 5.74 -7.42
N LEU A 204 -1.18 5.81 -6.11
CA LEU A 204 -0.13 5.98 -5.12
C LEU A 204 0.57 4.66 -4.86
N LEU A 205 1.86 4.61 -5.19
CA LEU A 205 2.72 3.47 -4.91
C LEU A 205 3.26 3.57 -3.50
N LEU A 206 3.04 2.51 -2.73
CA LEU A 206 3.59 2.34 -1.39
C LEU A 206 4.94 1.63 -1.54
N THR A 207 6.04 2.32 -1.22
CA THR A 207 7.37 1.71 -1.31
C THR A 207 7.65 0.90 -0.05
N SER A 208 8.07 -0.36 -0.19
CA SER A 208 8.43 -1.21 0.95
C SER A 208 9.75 -0.80 1.61
N SER A 209 10.65 -0.15 0.87
CA SER A 209 11.97 0.29 1.34
C SER A 209 12.01 1.68 1.97
N GLY A 210 10.91 2.43 1.94
CA GLY A 210 10.79 3.74 2.56
C GLY A 210 9.44 3.85 3.24
N HIS A 211 9.38 3.53 4.53
CA HIS A 211 8.14 3.38 5.33
C HIS A 211 7.30 4.66 5.51
N ASN A 212 7.60 5.70 4.76
CA ASN A 212 6.89 6.96 4.70
C ASN A 212 7.07 7.63 3.32
N SER A 213 7.49 6.90 2.30
CA SER A 213 7.81 7.41 0.97
C SER A 213 6.81 6.89 -0.06
N TYR A 214 6.30 7.82 -0.84
CA TYR A 214 5.24 7.62 -1.81
C TYR A 214 5.68 8.14 -3.16
N SER A 215 5.26 7.45 -4.21
CA SER A 215 5.44 7.94 -5.57
C SER A 215 4.25 7.54 -6.44
N GLY A 216 4.15 8.13 -7.62
CA GLY A 216 3.26 7.63 -8.64
C GLY A 216 3.28 8.50 -9.89
N SER A 217 2.77 7.93 -10.97
CA SER A 217 2.62 8.64 -12.23
C SER A 217 1.28 9.36 -12.29
N LEU A 218 1.32 10.62 -12.72
CA LEU A 218 0.17 11.47 -12.96
C LEU A 218 -0.37 11.20 -14.36
N GLN A 219 -1.58 10.65 -14.43
CA GLN A 219 -2.26 10.36 -15.68
C GLN A 219 -3.30 11.43 -15.97
N GLU A 220 -3.60 11.67 -17.25
CA GLU A 220 -4.73 12.51 -17.62
C GLU A 220 -6.00 11.92 -17.00
N SER A 221 -6.71 12.72 -16.20
CA SER A 221 -7.97 12.25 -15.61
C SER A 221 -8.96 12.01 -16.74
N ALA A 222 -9.69 10.89 -16.66
CA ALA A 222 -10.90 10.79 -17.45
C ALA A 222 -11.82 11.98 -17.11
N PRO A 223 -12.54 12.58 -18.08
CA PRO A 223 -13.37 13.74 -17.83
C PRO A 223 -14.32 13.49 -16.65
N ALA A 224 -14.38 14.44 -15.71
CA ALA A 224 -15.09 14.31 -14.44
C ALA A 224 -16.53 13.77 -14.64
N GLY A 225 -16.84 12.64 -14.00
CA GLY A 225 -18.10 11.91 -14.19
C GLY A 225 -18.02 10.73 -15.17
N ALA A 226 -16.87 10.49 -15.80
CA ALA A 226 -16.60 9.25 -16.51
C ALA A 226 -16.41 8.10 -15.51
N GLN A 227 -17.52 7.52 -15.01
CA GLN A 227 -17.49 6.08 -14.83
C GLN A 227 -17.01 5.51 -16.15
N ASN A 228 -15.93 4.72 -16.15
CA ASN A 228 -15.46 4.07 -17.35
C ASN A 228 -16.68 3.38 -17.98
N PRO A 229 -17.17 3.83 -19.15
CA PRO A 229 -18.42 3.33 -19.71
C PRO A 229 -18.36 1.80 -19.89
N MET A 230 -17.16 1.24 -20.05
CA MET A 230 -16.91 -0.19 -20.09
C MET A 230 -17.18 -0.89 -18.75
N VAL A 231 -16.82 -0.29 -17.62
CA VAL A 231 -17.10 -0.85 -16.28
C VAL A 231 -18.61 -0.84 -16.02
N GLU A 232 -19.29 0.25 -16.38
CA GLU A 232 -20.75 0.33 -16.24
C GLU A 232 -21.46 -0.66 -17.18
N ILE A 233 -21.02 -0.80 -18.44
CA ILE A 233 -21.51 -1.81 -19.38
C ILE A 233 -21.29 -3.23 -18.85
N GLN A 234 -20.13 -3.54 -18.27
CA GLN A 234 -19.87 -4.85 -17.67
C GLN A 234 -20.79 -5.14 -16.48
N GLN A 235 -21.03 -4.15 -15.62
CA GLN A 235 -21.96 -4.28 -14.50
C GLN A 235 -23.40 -4.48 -14.98
N ILE A 236 -23.84 -3.74 -15.99
CA ILE A 236 -25.16 -3.90 -16.59
C ILE A 236 -25.29 -5.28 -17.25
N SER A 237 -24.27 -5.74 -18.00
CA SER A 237 -24.24 -7.08 -18.58
C SER A 237 -24.37 -8.19 -17.54
N LYS A 238 -23.71 -8.06 -16.37
CA LYS A 238 -23.87 -9.00 -15.26
C LYS A 238 -25.31 -8.99 -14.72
N ARG A 239 -25.94 -7.82 -14.58
CA ARG A 239 -27.34 -7.73 -14.14
C ARG A 239 -28.33 -8.31 -15.16
N LEU A 240 -28.04 -8.21 -16.45
CA LEU A 240 -28.86 -8.81 -17.51
C LEU A 240 -28.83 -10.35 -17.52
N GLN A 241 -27.88 -10.97 -16.82
CA GLN A 241 -27.79 -12.43 -16.65
C GLN A 241 -28.66 -12.95 -15.49
N ASP A 242 -29.26 -12.06 -14.69
CA ASP A 242 -30.16 -12.46 -13.60
C ASP A 242 -31.47 -13.04 -14.18
N PRO A 243 -31.81 -14.32 -13.89
CA PRO A 243 -33.03 -14.94 -14.38
C PRO A 243 -34.31 -14.34 -13.78
N ASN A 244 -34.21 -13.60 -12.67
CA ASN A 244 -35.35 -12.98 -11.99
C ASN A 244 -35.61 -11.53 -12.43
N LEU A 245 -34.87 -11.04 -13.43
CA LEU A 245 -34.99 -9.66 -13.87
C LEU A 245 -36.34 -9.43 -14.57
N SER A 246 -37.10 -8.43 -14.12
CA SER A 246 -38.38 -8.12 -14.76
C SER A 246 -38.19 -7.59 -16.20
N PRO A 247 -39.18 -7.75 -17.10
CA PRO A 247 -39.11 -7.21 -18.45
C PRO A 247 -38.87 -5.68 -18.48
N ALA A 248 -39.45 -4.95 -17.52
CA ALA A 248 -39.31 -3.49 -17.40
C ALA A 248 -37.87 -3.08 -16.98
N GLU A 249 -37.26 -3.83 -16.06
CA GLU A 249 -35.87 -3.60 -15.65
C GLU A 249 -34.90 -3.95 -16.78
N ARG A 250 -35.16 -5.04 -17.51
CA ARG A 250 -34.38 -5.43 -18.68
C ARG A 250 -34.37 -4.34 -19.74
N ALA A 251 -35.53 -3.76 -20.04
CA ALA A 251 -35.65 -2.66 -20.98
C ALA A 251 -34.85 -1.42 -20.52
N LYS A 252 -34.96 -1.03 -19.24
CA LYS A 252 -34.18 0.10 -18.67
C LYS A 252 -32.67 -0.12 -18.79
N LEU A 253 -32.19 -1.33 -18.48
CA LEU A 253 -30.77 -1.67 -18.57
C LEU A 253 -30.27 -1.62 -20.03
N MET A 254 -31.05 -2.12 -20.98
CA MET A 254 -30.69 -2.04 -22.41
C MET A 254 -30.68 -0.60 -22.94
N THR A 255 -31.63 0.24 -22.51
CA THR A 255 -31.60 1.68 -22.82
C THR A 255 -30.34 2.33 -22.27
N ARG A 256 -29.94 2.00 -21.03
CA ARG A 256 -28.70 2.54 -20.45
C ARG A 256 -27.46 2.10 -21.22
N ILE A 257 -27.36 0.84 -21.64
CA ILE A 257 -26.27 0.38 -22.53
C ILE A 257 -26.24 1.20 -23.82
N SER A 258 -27.38 1.42 -24.48
CA SER A 258 -27.40 2.20 -25.72
C SER A 258 -26.93 3.65 -25.55
N GLN A 259 -27.29 4.29 -24.44
CA GLN A 259 -26.83 5.63 -24.08
C GLN A 259 -25.32 5.65 -23.84
N LEU A 260 -24.79 4.68 -23.11
CA LEU A 260 -23.35 4.54 -22.84
C LEU A 260 -22.57 4.31 -24.13
N THR A 261 -23.07 3.46 -25.03
CA THR A 261 -22.46 3.23 -26.35
C THR A 261 -22.47 4.50 -27.20
N GLN A 262 -23.56 5.27 -27.22
CA GLN A 262 -23.60 6.55 -27.92
C GLN A 262 -22.62 7.56 -27.35
N GLN A 263 -22.51 7.63 -26.02
CA GLN A 263 -21.54 8.49 -25.34
C GLN A 263 -20.10 8.12 -25.71
N MET A 264 -19.78 6.82 -25.78
CA MET A 264 -18.47 6.34 -26.25
C MET A 264 -18.18 6.74 -27.69
N VAL A 265 -19.14 6.55 -28.60
CA VAL A 265 -18.98 6.93 -30.02
C VAL A 265 -18.75 8.43 -30.16
N GLN A 266 -19.50 9.25 -29.40
CA GLN A 266 -19.31 10.70 -29.40
C GLN A 266 -17.93 11.10 -28.89
N GLN A 267 -17.48 10.52 -27.76
CA GLN A 267 -16.13 10.77 -27.23
C GLN A 267 -15.04 10.36 -28.22
N GLN A 268 -15.18 9.20 -28.86
CA GLN A 268 -14.24 8.72 -29.86
C GLN A 268 -14.20 9.61 -31.10
N SER A 269 -15.37 10.09 -31.55
CA SER A 269 -15.45 11.01 -32.69
C SER A 269 -14.84 12.39 -32.38
N ALA A 270 -15.04 12.91 -31.17
CA ALA A 270 -14.44 14.16 -30.72
C ALA A 270 -12.91 14.03 -30.61
N ALA A 271 -12.41 12.92 -30.07
CA ALA A 271 -10.98 12.64 -30.02
C ALA A 271 -10.38 12.49 -31.42
N GLN A 272 -11.07 11.82 -32.34
CA GLN A 272 -10.64 11.72 -33.74
C GLN A 272 -10.61 13.08 -34.45
N GLN A 273 -11.63 13.92 -34.24
CA GLN A 273 -11.65 15.28 -34.79
C GLN A 273 -10.51 16.15 -34.24
N GLN A 274 -10.22 16.03 -32.94
CA GLN A 274 -9.05 16.70 -32.36
C GLN A 274 -7.75 16.19 -32.97
N MET A 275 -7.57 14.88 -33.13
CA MET A 275 -6.36 14.31 -33.76
C MET A 275 -6.20 14.68 -35.24
N GLN A 276 -7.29 15.06 -35.92
CA GLN A 276 -7.26 15.53 -37.32
C GLN A 276 -6.87 17.01 -37.45
N ASP A 277 -6.83 17.77 -36.35
CA ASP A 277 -6.31 19.14 -36.40
C ASP A 277 -4.81 19.10 -36.73
N PRO A 278 -4.35 19.76 -37.82
CA PRO A 278 -2.93 19.79 -38.17
C PRO A 278 -2.04 20.42 -37.08
N ASN A 279 -2.62 21.19 -36.16
CA ASN A 279 -1.93 21.74 -35.00
C ASN A 279 -2.06 20.87 -33.75
N TYR A 280 -2.81 19.77 -33.77
CA TYR A 280 -3.04 18.92 -32.60
C TYR A 280 -1.73 18.48 -31.93
N ALA A 281 -0.78 17.96 -32.72
CA ALA A 281 0.51 17.51 -32.21
C ALA A 281 1.28 18.66 -31.55
N LYS A 282 1.24 19.85 -32.16
CA LYS A 282 1.89 21.06 -31.63
C LYS A 282 1.21 21.54 -30.35
N ASN A 283 -0.12 21.61 -30.32
CA ASN A 283 -0.90 22.03 -29.16
C ASN A 283 -0.72 21.07 -27.98
N MET A 284 -0.66 19.76 -28.25
CA MET A 284 -0.37 18.75 -27.23
C MET A 284 1.05 18.87 -26.71
N GLN A 285 2.03 19.13 -27.58
CA GLN A 285 3.42 19.37 -27.17
C GLN A 285 3.54 20.65 -26.34
N GLU A 286 2.86 21.73 -26.71
CA GLU A 286 2.83 22.98 -25.95
C GLU A 286 2.15 22.80 -24.59
N LYS A 287 1.01 22.11 -24.53
CA LYS A 287 0.32 21.79 -23.26
C LYS A 287 1.18 20.93 -22.35
N ARG A 288 1.87 19.93 -22.91
CA ARG A 288 2.85 19.12 -22.17
C ARG A 288 4.05 19.96 -21.72
N ALA A 289 4.52 20.91 -22.51
CA ALA A 289 5.61 21.78 -22.10
C ALA A 289 5.20 22.74 -20.97
N GLU A 290 3.96 23.22 -20.96
CA GLU A 290 3.44 24.24 -20.01
C GLU A 290 2.93 23.70 -18.68
N PHE A 291 2.38 22.48 -18.65
CA PHE A 291 2.02 21.80 -17.42
C PHE A 291 2.81 20.50 -17.31
N GLY A 292 2.51 19.50 -18.14
CA GLY A 292 3.28 18.25 -18.27
C GLY A 292 3.68 17.55 -16.98
N CYS A 293 2.96 17.72 -15.87
CA CYS A 293 3.30 17.02 -14.64
C CYS A 293 3.00 15.53 -14.80
N GLU A 294 4.04 14.72 -14.65
CA GLU A 294 4.03 13.29 -14.99
C GLU A 294 4.35 12.39 -13.80
N GLU A 295 5.13 12.88 -12.84
CA GLU A 295 5.57 12.09 -11.69
C GLU A 295 5.54 12.94 -10.43
N ILE A 296 5.01 12.36 -9.36
CA ILE A 296 5.04 12.94 -8.03
C ILE A 296 5.72 11.94 -7.08
N GLN A 297 6.60 12.46 -6.23
CA GLN A 297 7.24 11.71 -5.16
C GLN A 297 7.28 12.54 -3.90
N PHE A 298 6.98 11.95 -2.75
CA PHE A 298 7.02 12.65 -1.48
C PHE A 298 7.23 11.68 -0.33
N LYS A 299 7.65 12.22 0.80
CA LYS A 299 7.76 11.49 2.06
C LYS A 299 7.01 12.20 3.18
N THR A 300 6.66 11.44 4.21
CA THR A 300 6.03 11.96 5.43
C THR A 300 6.96 11.91 6.63
N ASP A 301 6.85 12.92 7.50
CA ASP A 301 7.32 12.88 8.89
C ASP A 301 6.16 13.32 9.78
N GLY A 302 5.48 12.33 10.38
CA GLY A 302 4.17 12.49 10.99
C GLY A 302 3.17 13.09 9.98
N ASN A 303 2.53 14.19 10.36
CA ASN A 303 1.56 14.88 9.50
C ASN A 303 2.22 15.81 8.47
N SER A 304 3.54 16.06 8.57
CA SER A 304 4.24 16.89 7.59
C SER A 304 4.64 16.05 6.39
N ALA A 305 4.62 16.65 5.21
CA ALA A 305 5.02 15.98 3.98
C ALA A 305 5.86 16.91 3.11
N GLU A 306 6.87 16.36 2.45
CA GLU A 306 7.73 17.08 1.52
C GLU A 306 8.11 16.20 0.34
N GLY A 307 8.32 16.81 -0.82
CA GLY A 307 8.57 16.06 -2.03
C GLY A 307 8.73 16.95 -3.25
N SER A 308 8.61 16.33 -4.41
CA SER A 308 8.72 17.00 -5.70
C SER A 308 7.73 16.44 -6.72
N VAL A 309 7.32 17.30 -7.64
CA VAL A 309 6.60 16.90 -8.86
C VAL A 309 7.42 17.30 -10.08
N THR A 310 7.62 16.35 -10.99
CA THR A 310 8.31 16.58 -12.27
C THR A 310 7.29 16.97 -13.32
N CYS A 311 7.49 18.13 -13.93
CA CYS A 311 6.58 18.75 -14.88
C CYS A 311 7.26 19.01 -16.23
N GLY A 312 6.49 19.56 -17.17
CA GLY A 312 6.96 19.88 -18.51
C GLY A 312 8.15 20.82 -18.53
N GLU A 313 8.86 20.87 -19.66
CA GLU A 313 10.13 21.62 -19.81
C GLU A 313 10.07 23.08 -19.34
N LYS A 314 8.93 23.77 -19.53
CA LYS A 314 8.80 25.18 -19.09
C LYS A 314 8.62 25.34 -17.58
N VAL A 315 8.19 24.28 -16.89
CA VAL A 315 7.94 24.28 -15.43
C VAL A 315 9.12 23.65 -14.68
N GLY A 316 9.68 22.56 -15.21
CA GLY A 316 10.72 21.78 -14.57
C GLY A 316 10.23 21.01 -13.34
N THR A 317 11.13 20.70 -12.40
CA THR A 317 10.79 20.02 -11.16
C THR A 317 10.42 21.03 -10.08
N LEU A 318 9.20 20.90 -9.53
CA LEU A 318 8.73 21.72 -8.42
C LEU A 318 8.93 20.98 -7.10
N GLN A 319 9.61 21.61 -6.16
CA GLN A 319 9.68 21.13 -4.78
C GLN A 319 8.41 21.58 -4.05
N PHE A 320 7.86 20.76 -3.15
CA PHE A 320 6.70 21.13 -2.37
C PHE A 320 6.80 20.68 -0.91
N LYS A 321 6.06 21.38 -0.07
CA LYS A 321 5.83 21.03 1.34
C LYS A 321 4.35 21.08 1.65
N GLY A 322 3.91 20.27 2.59
CA GLY A 322 2.49 20.14 2.85
C GLY A 322 2.18 19.33 4.08
N VAL A 323 0.92 18.93 4.15
CA VAL A 323 0.37 18.16 5.25
C VAL A 323 -0.43 16.97 4.75
N MET A 324 -0.36 15.91 5.54
CA MET A 324 -1.24 14.77 5.47
C MET A 324 -2.33 14.88 6.53
N ARG A 325 -3.58 14.57 6.16
CA ARG A 325 -4.69 14.44 7.10
C ARG A 325 -5.36 13.09 6.95
N TYR A 326 -5.51 12.39 8.07
CA TYR A 326 -6.36 11.21 8.16
C TYR A 326 -7.82 11.64 8.32
N LEU A 327 -8.68 11.18 7.40
CA LEU A 327 -10.10 11.55 7.32
C LEU A 327 -11.04 10.48 7.87
N GLY A 328 -10.53 9.28 8.17
CA GLY A 328 -11.32 8.16 8.68
C GLY A 328 -11.00 6.83 8.00
N PRO A 329 -11.64 5.74 8.44
CA PRO A 329 -11.51 4.42 7.85
C PRO A 329 -12.12 4.32 6.45
#